data_AF-A0A9D8PEX3-F1
#
_entry.id   AF-A0A9D8PEX3-F1
#
_cell.length_a   1.000
_cell.length_b   1.000
_cell.length_c   1.000
_cell.angle_alpha   90.00
_cell.angle_beta   90.00
_cell.angle_gamma   90.00
#
_symmetry.space_group_name_H-M   'P 1'
#
loop_
_entity.id
_entity.type
_entity.pdbx_description
1 polymer ?
#
loop_
_entity_poly.entity_id
_entity_poly.type
_entity_poly.pdbx_seq_one_letter_code
_entity_poly.pdbx_strand_id
1 'polypeptide(L)'
;MGSLTARDIVAKLEELSEVRAAADVTRIDYEAKREEILKAVKTELDALAAEYEPLLASANERAAALEAEVRRDVVDHGASIKASRLHAVFSRGRITWDNKGLDNYAIAHPEVLRFRKEGEPGVSLRVVK
;
A
#
# COMPACT_ATOMS: atom_id res chain seq x y z
N MET A 1 50.46 -25.92 32.07
CA MET A 1 48.98 -25.95 32.03
C MET A 1 48.55 -27.18 32.80
N GLY A 2 48.07 -27.01 34.03
CA GLY A 2 47.65 -28.13 34.86
C GLY A 2 46.45 -28.85 34.24
N SER A 3 46.55 -30.17 34.09
CA SER A 3 45.45 -31.01 33.62
C SER A 3 44.33 -30.99 34.67
N LEU A 4 43.10 -30.69 34.25
CA LEU A 4 41.92 -30.80 35.11
C LEU A 4 41.80 -32.24 35.60
N THR A 5 41.59 -32.42 36.90
CA THR A 5 41.37 -33.75 37.47
C THR A 5 39.92 -34.17 37.22
N ALA A 6 39.63 -35.48 37.25
CA ALA A 6 38.27 -35.99 37.07
C ALA A 6 37.28 -35.37 38.08
N ARG A 7 37.74 -35.06 39.29
CA ARG A 7 36.94 -34.40 40.33
C ARG A 7 36.56 -32.96 39.97
N ASP A 8 37.46 -32.22 39.35
CA ASP A 8 37.19 -30.85 38.88
C ASP A 8 36.15 -30.83 37.76
N ILE A 9 36.17 -31.86 36.91
CA ILE A 9 35.19 -32.02 35.82
C ILE A 9 33.81 -32.33 36.40
N VAL A 10 33.71 -33.21 37.40
CA VAL A 10 32.44 -33.53 38.07
C VAL A 10 31.84 -32.30 38.73
N ALA A 11 32.62 -31.52 39.50
CA ALA A 11 32.12 -30.30 40.14
C ALA A 11 31.56 -29.28 39.13
N LYS A 12 32.21 -29.13 37.97
CA LYS A 12 31.72 -28.25 36.89
C LYS A 12 30.44 -28.76 36.24
N LEU A 13 30.25 -30.08 36.16
CA LEU A 13 29.03 -30.66 35.62
C LEU A 13 27.85 -30.48 36.58
N GLU A 14 28.10 -30.58 37.89
CA GLU A 14 27.11 -30.28 38.93
C GLU A 14 26.71 -28.80 38.87
N GLU A 15 27.68 -27.88 38.84
CA GLU A 15 27.43 -26.44 38.69
C GLU A 15 26.66 -26.12 37.40
N LEU A 16 27.04 -26.73 36.27
CA LEU A 16 26.33 -26.56 35.00
C LEU A 16 24.87 -27.03 35.08
N SER A 17 24.61 -28.13 35.78
CA SER A 17 23.25 -28.64 35.97
C SER A 17 22.41 -27.67 36.79
N GLU A 18 22.96 -27.10 37.85
CA GLU A 18 22.28 -26.10 38.68
C GLU A 18 21.99 -24.82 37.90
N VAL A 19 22.96 -24.31 37.15
CA VAL A 19 22.79 -23.10 36.32
C VAL A 19 21.73 -23.32 35.26
N ARG A 20 21.67 -24.49 34.62
CA ARG A 20 20.64 -24.82 33.63
C ARG A 20 19.26 -24.90 34.26
N ALA A 21 19.14 -25.56 35.41
CA ALA A 21 17.87 -25.63 36.13
C ALA A 21 17.36 -24.22 36.53
N ALA A 22 18.26 -23.35 37.01
CA ALA A 22 17.92 -21.97 37.34
C ALA A 22 17.52 -21.15 36.10
N ALA A 23 18.20 -21.35 34.96
CA ALA A 23 17.87 -20.70 33.69
C ALA A 23 16.49 -21.15 33.18
N ASP A 24 16.14 -22.43 33.31
CA ASP A 24 14.84 -22.94 32.90
C ASP A 24 13.69 -22.35 33.73
N VAL A 25 13.86 -22.25 35.05
CA VAL A 25 12.87 -21.57 35.92
C VAL A 25 12.72 -20.10 35.53
N THR A 26 13.84 -19.41 35.32
CA THR A 26 13.83 -17.99 34.92
C THR A 26 13.14 -17.78 33.57
N ARG A 27 13.32 -18.71 32.63
CA ARG A 27 12.67 -18.68 31.30
C ARG A 27 11.15 -18.82 31.42
N ILE A 28 10.68 -19.75 32.25
CA ILE A 28 9.24 -19.94 32.49
C ILE A 28 8.61 -18.66 33.07
N ASP A 29 9.24 -18.05 34.08
CA ASP A 29 8.77 -16.80 34.68
C ASP A 29 8.76 -15.63 33.69
N TYR A 30 9.79 -15.57 32.83
CA TYR A 30 9.86 -14.58 31.76
C TYR A 30 8.71 -14.75 30.75
N GLU A 31 8.47 -15.98 30.29
CA GLU A 31 7.41 -16.29 29.34
C GLU A 31 6.03 -15.95 29.92
N ALA A 32 5.77 -16.30 31.18
CA ALA A 32 4.53 -15.96 31.88
C ALA A 32 4.30 -14.44 31.95
N LYS A 33 5.31 -13.67 32.40
CA LYS A 33 5.23 -12.19 32.45
C LYS A 33 5.02 -11.58 31.07
N ARG A 34 5.70 -12.12 30.06
CA ARG A 34 5.56 -11.67 28.67
C ARG A 34 4.14 -11.90 28.15
N GLU A 35 3.56 -13.06 28.43
CA GLU A 35 2.18 -13.38 28.03
C GLU A 35 1.15 -12.47 28.72
N GLU A 36 1.32 -12.18 30.01
CA GLU A 36 0.46 -11.24 30.74
C GLU A 36 0.49 -9.83 30.12
N ILE A 37 1.70 -9.32 29.81
CA ILE A 37 1.86 -8.02 29.15
C ILE A 37 1.20 -8.02 27.77
N LEU A 38 1.45 -9.06 26.97
CA LEU A 38 0.85 -9.20 25.64
C LEU A 38 -0.67 -9.23 25.70
N LYS A 39 -1.25 -9.92 26.70
CA LYS A 39 -2.70 -9.98 26.88
C LYS A 39 -3.29 -8.62 27.20
N ALA A 40 -2.64 -7.85 28.08
CA ALA A 40 -3.08 -6.49 28.42
C ALA A 40 -3.03 -5.57 27.19
N VAL A 41 -1.87 -5.50 26.52
CA VAL A 41 -1.68 -4.64 25.33
C VAL A 41 -2.63 -5.05 24.20
N LYS A 42 -2.83 -6.35 23.96
CA LYS A 42 -3.78 -6.81 22.95
C LYS A 42 -5.20 -6.35 23.26
N THR A 43 -5.62 -6.44 24.51
CA THR A 43 -6.97 -5.98 24.92
C THR A 43 -7.13 -4.48 24.68
N GLU A 44 -6.11 -3.67 25.00
CA GLU A 44 -6.12 -2.24 24.75
C GLU A 44 -6.16 -1.91 23.26
N LEU A 45 -5.39 -2.62 22.43
CA LEU A 45 -5.40 -2.44 20.98
C LEU A 45 -6.72 -2.88 20.34
N ASP A 46 -7.30 -3.99 20.80
CA ASP A 46 -8.60 -4.48 20.33
C ASP A 46 -9.71 -3.49 20.69
N ALA A 47 -9.69 -2.91 21.89
CA ALA A 47 -10.62 -1.86 22.31
C ALA A 47 -10.46 -0.58 21.48
N LEU A 48 -9.21 -0.15 21.23
CA LEU A 48 -8.91 0.99 20.38
C LEU A 48 -9.40 0.76 18.94
N ALA A 49 -9.16 -0.42 18.37
CA ALA A 49 -9.64 -0.77 17.04
C ALA A 49 -11.17 -0.72 16.98
N ALA A 50 -11.87 -1.29 17.96
CA ALA A 50 -13.32 -1.27 18.02
C ALA A 50 -13.92 0.14 18.09
N GLU A 51 -13.23 1.09 18.73
CA GLU A 51 -13.65 2.49 18.78
C GLU A 51 -13.39 3.24 17.47
N TYR A 52 -12.18 3.10 16.92
CA TYR A 52 -11.71 3.96 15.83
C TYR A 52 -11.95 3.41 14.44
N GLU A 53 -11.96 2.08 14.23
CA GLU A 53 -12.19 1.51 12.90
C GLU A 53 -13.53 1.93 12.30
N PRO A 54 -14.67 1.90 13.03
CA PRO A 54 -15.95 2.34 12.48
C PRO A 54 -15.97 3.84 12.14
N LEU A 55 -15.31 4.67 12.94
CA LEU A 55 -15.22 6.11 12.72
C LEU A 55 -14.39 6.43 11.47
N LEU A 56 -13.25 5.76 11.32
CA LEU A 56 -12.38 5.88 10.15
C LEU A 56 -13.09 5.35 8.89
N ALA A 57 -13.78 4.22 8.99
CA ALA A 57 -14.56 3.66 7.89
C ALA A 57 -15.61 4.66 7.41
N SER A 58 -16.43 5.19 8.32
CA SER A 58 -17.46 6.18 7.98
C SER A 58 -16.88 7.48 7.39
N ALA A 59 -15.77 7.98 7.95
CA ALA A 59 -15.10 9.16 7.41
C ALA A 59 -14.57 8.94 5.98
N ASN A 60 -13.98 7.77 5.72
CA ASN A 60 -13.47 7.39 4.40
C ASN A 60 -14.59 7.18 3.39
N GLU A 61 -15.69 6.52 3.79
CA GLU A 61 -16.87 6.36 2.94
C GLU A 61 -17.46 7.72 2.54
N ARG A 62 -17.61 8.64 3.51
CA ARG A 62 -18.10 9.99 3.25
C ARG A 62 -17.16 10.78 2.34
N ALA A 63 -15.86 10.66 2.54
CA ALA A 63 -14.86 11.30 1.68
C ALA A 63 -14.94 10.77 0.25
N ALA A 64 -15.01 9.45 0.07
CA ALA A 64 -15.12 8.82 -1.25
C ALA A 64 -16.41 9.23 -1.98
N ALA A 65 -17.55 9.27 -1.28
CA ALA A 65 -18.81 9.75 -1.83
C ALA A 65 -18.70 11.21 -2.30
N LEU A 66 -18.17 12.09 -1.45
CA LEU A 66 -18.00 13.50 -1.79
C LEU A 66 -17.00 13.71 -2.93
N GLU A 67 -15.92 12.92 -3.00
CA GLU A 67 -15.00 12.96 -4.14
C GLU A 67 -15.67 12.56 -5.45
N ALA A 68 -16.53 11.54 -5.43
CA ALA A 68 -17.28 11.12 -6.61
C ALA A 68 -18.25 12.22 -7.07
N GLU A 69 -18.94 12.87 -6.13
CA GLU A 69 -19.81 14.02 -6.41
C GLU A 69 -19.01 15.19 -7.00
N VAL A 70 -17.92 15.61 -6.35
CA VAL A 70 -17.07 16.71 -6.84
C VAL A 70 -16.52 16.41 -8.23
N ARG A 71 -16.10 15.17 -8.53
CA ARG A 71 -15.62 14.80 -9.86
C ARG A 71 -16.72 14.96 -10.92
N ARG A 72 -17.93 14.47 -10.64
CA ARG A 72 -19.08 14.62 -11.56
C ARG A 72 -19.39 16.09 -11.77
N ASP A 73 -19.50 16.86 -10.70
CA ASP A 73 -19.87 18.27 -10.76
C ASP A 73 -18.81 19.11 -11.51
N VAL A 74 -17.51 18.78 -11.37
CA VAL A 74 -16.42 19.42 -12.13
C VAL A 74 -16.44 19.06 -13.61
N VAL A 75 -16.81 17.81 -13.95
CA VAL A 75 -17.00 17.40 -15.34
C VAL A 75 -18.18 18.13 -15.97
N ASP A 76 -19.30 18.21 -15.26
CA ASP A 76 -20.51 18.93 -15.71
C ASP A 76 -20.25 20.44 -15.85
N HIS A 77 -19.42 21.01 -14.98
CA HIS A 77 -18.99 22.40 -15.05
C HIS A 77 -18.01 22.66 -16.21
N GLY A 78 -17.17 21.68 -16.57
CA GLY A 78 -16.27 21.76 -17.72
C GLY A 78 -15.03 22.64 -17.54
N ALA A 79 -14.68 23.01 -16.31
CA ALA A 79 -13.49 23.81 -16.00
C ALA A 79 -12.87 23.42 -14.64
N SER A 80 -11.57 23.67 -14.49
CA SER A 80 -10.84 23.39 -13.24
C SER A 80 -11.27 24.34 -12.12
N ILE A 81 -11.46 23.83 -10.91
CA ILE A 81 -11.91 24.60 -9.74
C ILE A 81 -10.90 24.44 -8.61
N LYS A 82 -10.39 25.56 -8.11
CA LYS A 82 -9.43 25.62 -7.01
C LYS A 82 -10.11 26.10 -5.72
N ALA A 83 -10.00 25.30 -4.66
CA ALA A 83 -10.38 25.65 -3.30
C ALA A 83 -9.13 26.00 -2.46
N SER A 84 -9.32 26.26 -1.17
CA SER A 84 -8.25 26.61 -0.24
C SER A 84 -7.21 25.49 -0.04
N ARG A 85 -7.65 24.23 -0.01
CA ARG A 85 -6.79 23.06 0.25
C ARG A 85 -6.76 22.02 -0.87
N LEU A 86 -7.69 22.09 -1.82
CA LEU A 86 -7.84 21.12 -2.91
C LEU A 86 -8.02 21.83 -4.26
N HIS A 87 -7.62 21.17 -5.34
CA HIS A 87 -7.77 21.66 -6.70
C HIS A 87 -8.26 20.53 -7.59
N ALA A 88 -9.46 20.69 -8.15
CA ALA A 88 -9.99 19.77 -9.15
C ALA A 88 -9.58 20.26 -10.54
N VAL A 89 -8.77 19.47 -11.24
CA VAL A 89 -8.29 19.79 -12.59
C VAL A 89 -9.18 19.10 -13.62
N PHE A 90 -9.88 19.89 -14.42
CA PHE A 90 -10.65 19.38 -15.54
C PHE A 90 -9.73 19.23 -16.76
N SER A 91 -9.73 18.04 -17.36
CA SER A 91 -9.11 17.79 -18.66
C SER A 91 -10.20 17.42 -19.66
N ARG A 92 -10.23 18.13 -20.78
CA ARG A 92 -11.19 17.84 -21.85
C ARG A 92 -10.90 16.45 -22.39
N GLY A 93 -11.95 15.62 -22.51
CA GLY A 93 -11.86 14.28 -23.09
C GLY A 93 -11.16 14.33 -24.45
N ARG A 94 -10.26 13.37 -24.70
CA ARG A 94 -9.52 13.30 -25.96
C ARG A 94 -10.49 12.95 -27.08
N ILE A 95 -10.57 13.82 -28.10
CA ILE A 95 -11.25 13.49 -29.35
C ILE A 95 -10.34 12.53 -30.11
N THR A 96 -10.79 11.28 -30.25
CA THR A 96 -10.14 10.27 -31.07
C THR A 96 -11.02 9.98 -32.28
N TRP A 97 -10.41 9.92 -33.46
CA TRP A 97 -11.09 9.58 -34.70
C TRP A 97 -10.86 8.11 -35.04
N ASP A 98 -11.87 7.44 -35.58
CA ASP A 98 -11.70 6.13 -36.21
C ASP A 98 -11.08 6.32 -37.59
N ASN A 99 -9.76 6.15 -37.66
CA ASN A 99 -9.01 6.30 -38.91
C ASN A 99 -9.50 5.35 -40.00
N LYS A 100 -9.93 4.13 -39.66
CA LYS A 100 -10.41 3.16 -40.66
C LYS A 100 -11.76 3.62 -41.24
N GLY A 101 -12.65 4.09 -40.38
CA GLY A 101 -13.91 4.70 -40.81
C GLY A 101 -13.70 5.93 -41.69
N LEU A 102 -12.76 6.81 -41.30
CA LEU A 102 -12.39 7.99 -42.09
C LEU A 102 -11.76 7.64 -43.44
N ASP A 103 -10.89 6.62 -43.49
CA ASP A 103 -10.29 6.15 -44.73
C ASP A 103 -11.36 5.59 -45.69
N ASN A 104 -12.36 4.86 -45.17
CA ASN A 104 -13.49 4.39 -45.97
C ASN A 104 -14.37 5.55 -46.46
N TYR A 105 -14.64 6.54 -45.61
CA TYR A 105 -15.40 7.73 -45.99
C TYR A 105 -14.70 8.52 -47.09
N ALA A 106 -13.37 8.60 -47.05
CA ALA A 106 -12.56 9.26 -48.06
C ALA A 106 -12.67 8.64 -49.46
N ILE A 107 -13.14 7.39 -49.60
CA ILE A 107 -13.41 6.75 -50.90
C ILE A 107 -14.58 7.47 -51.61
N ALA A 108 -15.65 7.79 -50.88
CA ALA A 108 -16.81 8.50 -51.41
C ALA A 108 -16.60 10.03 -51.42
N HIS A 109 -15.75 10.53 -50.54
CA HIS A 109 -15.46 11.96 -50.35
C HIS A 109 -13.94 12.24 -50.37
N PRO A 110 -13.28 12.21 -51.55
CA PRO A 110 -11.84 12.39 -51.67
C PRO A 110 -11.37 13.78 -51.21
N GLU A 111 -12.26 14.76 -51.14
CA GLU A 111 -11.97 16.09 -50.64
C GLU A 111 -11.37 16.09 -49.24
N VAL A 112 -11.67 15.09 -48.41
CA VAL A 112 -11.15 14.96 -47.04
C VAL A 112 -9.64 14.66 -47.02
N LEU A 113 -9.11 13.99 -48.05
CA LEU A 113 -7.70 13.62 -48.13
C LEU A 113 -6.75 14.83 -48.14
N ARG A 114 -7.22 16.00 -48.61
CA ARG A 114 -6.43 17.25 -48.58
C ARG A 114 -6.07 17.71 -47.17
N PHE A 115 -6.79 17.24 -46.16
CA PHE A 115 -6.57 17.58 -44.75
C PHE A 115 -5.77 16.51 -43.99
N ARG A 116 -5.49 15.35 -44.60
CA ARG A 116 -4.64 14.31 -44.00
C ARG A 116 -3.19 14.79 -43.98
N LYS A 117 -2.58 14.78 -42.79
CA LYS A 117 -1.15 15.04 -42.59
C LYS A 117 -0.52 13.80 -41.99
N GLU A 118 0.50 13.27 -42.66
CA GLU A 118 1.26 12.11 -42.19
C GLU A 118 2.66 12.58 -41.75
N GLY A 119 3.05 12.26 -40.52
CA GLY A 119 4.33 12.64 -39.94
C GLY A 119 5.41 11.59 -40.21
N GLU A 120 6.68 11.95 -39.98
CA GLU A 120 7.80 11.02 -40.12
C GLU A 120 7.69 9.83 -39.14
N PRO A 121 7.97 8.59 -39.60
CA PRO A 121 7.91 7.42 -38.73
C PRO A 121 8.99 7.49 -37.65
N GLY A 122 8.62 7.28 -36.39
CA GLY A 122 9.52 7.31 -35.24
C GLY A 122 9.42 6.03 -34.38
N VAL A 123 10.55 5.61 -33.80
CA VAL A 123 10.63 4.44 -32.90
C VAL A 123 11.00 4.90 -31.49
N SER A 124 10.24 4.44 -30.49
CA SER A 124 10.54 4.63 -29.07
C SER A 124 10.97 3.30 -28.46
N LEU A 125 12.23 3.22 -28.00
CA LEU A 125 12.77 2.05 -27.30
C LEU A 125 12.37 2.10 -25.83
N ARG A 126 11.75 1.03 -25.32
CA ARG A 126 11.39 0.87 -23.90
C ARG A 126 12.04 -0.39 -23.34
N VAL A 127 12.47 -0.32 -22.09
CA VAL A 127 13.06 -1.47 -21.38
C VAL A 127 11.98 -2.51 -21.11
N VAL A 128 12.23 -3.74 -21.53
CA VAL A 128 11.40 -4.90 -21.22
C VAL A 128 11.70 -5.31 -19.77
N LYS A 129 10.65 -5.44 -18.95
CA LYS A 129 10.75 -5.89 -17.57
C LYS A 129 10.81 -7.41 -17.49
#